data_AF-X1A9Y2-F1
#
_entry.id   AF-X1A9Y2-F1
#
_cell.length_a   1.000
_cell.length_b   1.000
_cell.length_c   1.000
_cell.angle_alpha   90.00
_cell.angle_beta   90.00
_cell.angle_gamma   90.00
#
_symmetry.space_group_name_H-M   'P 1'
#
loop_
_entity.id
_entity.type
_entity.pdbx_description
1 polymer ?
#
loop_
_entity_poly.entity_id
_entity_poly.type
_entity_poly.pdbx_seq_one_letter_code
_entity_poly.pdbx_strand_id
1 'polypeptide(L)'
;MSKSGFSLDFKDFDKKFTRIIERAIPEAAADGLRQAGQEWKLDADNVEPRTPHKEGFLRGSGEVSKAKITARSIDVEVTYDEPYAKRWHEAEPGTVKWSELGVGPKYLESKAVRFMKKYM
;
A
#
# COMPACT_ATOMS: atom_id res chain seq x y z
N MET A 1 16.12 10.64 62.17
CA MET A 1 16.16 11.49 60.95
C MET A 1 14.94 11.13 60.11
N SER A 2 13.98 12.04 59.93
CA SER A 2 12.88 11.81 58.98
C SER A 2 13.40 12.06 57.57
N LYS A 3 13.23 11.08 56.68
CA LYS A 3 13.52 11.27 55.26
C LYS A 3 12.36 12.06 54.65
N SER A 4 12.65 13.21 54.05
CA SER A 4 11.71 13.86 53.13
C SER A 4 11.90 13.25 51.74
N GLY A 5 10.79 13.07 51.03
CA GLY A 5 10.75 12.62 49.64
C GLY A 5 9.56 13.26 48.94
N PHE A 6 9.65 13.39 47.61
CA PHE A 6 8.56 13.85 46.77
C PHE A 6 8.14 12.72 45.82
N SER A 7 6.86 12.66 45.46
CA SER A 7 6.35 11.76 44.44
C SER A 7 6.03 12.53 43.17
N LEU A 8 6.41 11.99 42.01
CA LEU A 8 5.98 12.49 40.71
C LEU A 8 4.75 11.69 40.25
N ASP A 9 3.67 12.38 39.87
CA ASP A 9 2.49 11.76 39.27
C ASP A 9 2.64 11.78 37.74
N PHE A 10 2.73 10.59 37.13
CA PHE A 10 2.88 10.41 35.68
C PHE A 10 1.59 10.05 34.96
N LYS A 11 0.43 10.00 35.63
CA LYS A 11 -0.82 9.53 35.00
C LYS A 11 -1.17 10.26 33.71
N ASP A 12 -0.95 11.57 33.65
CA ASP A 12 -1.24 12.36 32.46
C ASP A 12 -0.22 12.14 31.35
N PHE A 13 1.05 11.86 31.71
CA PHE A 13 2.06 11.42 30.76
C PHE A 13 1.67 10.05 30.19
N ASP A 14 1.36 9.07 31.04
CA ASP A 14 1.00 7.72 30.64
C ASP A 14 -0.20 7.72 29.70
N LYS A 15 -1.27 8.44 30.04
CA LYS A 15 -2.45 8.60 29.16
C LYS A 15 -2.09 9.17 27.79
N LYS A 16 -1.25 10.20 27.74
CA LYS A 16 -0.83 10.83 26.47
C LYS A 16 0.07 9.90 25.68
N PHE A 17 1.02 9.24 26.33
CA PHE A 17 1.96 8.33 25.73
C PHE A 17 1.25 7.10 25.15
N THR A 18 0.36 6.48 25.91
CA THR A 18 -0.51 5.39 25.45
C THR A 18 -1.33 5.82 24.22
N ARG A 19 -1.95 7.00 24.25
CA ARG A 19 -2.69 7.52 23.08
C ARG A 19 -1.79 7.67 21.84
N ILE A 20 -0.54 8.10 22.02
CA ILE A 20 0.40 8.25 20.89
C ILE A 20 0.74 6.88 20.30
N ILE A 21 1.10 5.92 21.15
CA ILE A 21 1.51 4.58 20.72
C ILE A 21 0.37 3.79 20.11
N GLU A 22 -0.79 3.79 20.73
CA GLU A 22 -1.91 2.92 20.34
C GLU A 22 -2.72 3.48 19.18
N ARG A 23 -2.58 4.78 18.90
CA ARG A 23 -3.44 5.45 17.92
C ARG A 23 -2.68 6.35 16.96
N ALA A 24 -2.01 7.40 17.45
CA ALA A 24 -1.46 8.42 16.56
C ALA A 24 -0.37 7.87 15.63
N ILE A 25 0.54 7.04 16.14
CA ILE A 25 1.59 6.41 15.33
C ILE A 25 1.00 5.41 14.32
N PRO A 26 0.13 4.46 14.72
CA PRO A 26 -0.52 3.55 13.76
C PRO A 26 -1.34 4.27 12.68
N GLU A 27 -2.11 5.30 13.03
CA GLU A 27 -2.90 6.09 12.08
C GLU A 27 -1.97 6.78 11.05
N ALA A 28 -0.90 7.43 11.50
CA ALA A 28 0.05 8.07 10.58
C ALA A 28 0.78 7.06 9.68
N ALA A 29 1.16 5.90 10.22
CA ALA A 29 1.78 4.83 9.44
C ALA A 29 0.81 4.23 8.41
N ALA A 30 -0.47 4.10 8.76
CA ALA A 30 -1.53 3.67 7.87
C ALA A 30 -1.76 4.64 6.70
N ASP A 31 -1.75 5.94 6.97
CA ASP A 31 -1.85 6.96 5.93
C ASP A 31 -0.63 6.93 4.99
N GLY A 32 0.57 6.81 5.53
CA GLY A 32 1.80 6.67 4.75
C GLY A 32 1.80 5.43 3.86
N LEU A 33 1.40 4.27 4.40
CA LEU A 33 1.29 3.03 3.64
C LEU A 33 0.25 3.13 2.52
N ARG A 34 -0.88 3.80 2.78
CA ARG A 34 -1.90 4.04 1.77
C ARG A 34 -1.38 4.93 0.64
N GLN A 35 -0.62 5.97 0.96
CA GLN A 35 0.01 6.82 -0.05
C GLN A 35 1.02 6.02 -0.90
N ALA A 36 1.85 5.19 -0.27
CA ALA A 36 2.75 4.30 -0.99
C ALA A 36 1.99 3.35 -1.95
N GLY A 37 0.85 2.81 -1.52
CA GLY A 37 -0.03 2.01 -2.39
C GLY A 37 -0.59 2.79 -3.58
N GLN A 38 -0.90 4.08 -3.41
CA GLN A 38 -1.33 4.96 -4.51
C GLN A 38 -0.22 5.23 -5.51
N GLU A 39 0.99 5.51 -5.03
CA GLU A 39 2.16 5.69 -5.89
C GLU A 39 2.49 4.42 -6.66
N TRP A 40 2.41 3.26 -6.00
CA TRP A 40 2.57 1.97 -6.65
C TRP A 40 1.55 1.78 -7.77
N LYS A 41 0.26 2.01 -7.51
CA LYS A 41 -0.78 1.93 -8.54
C LYS A 41 -0.48 2.87 -9.71
N LEU A 42 -0.09 4.11 -9.44
CA LEU A 42 0.27 5.08 -10.48
C LEU A 42 1.45 4.59 -11.33
N ASP A 43 2.47 4.01 -10.71
CA ASP A 43 3.60 3.46 -11.43
C ASP A 43 3.22 2.20 -12.22
N ALA A 44 2.34 1.35 -11.70
CA ALA A 44 1.79 0.21 -12.44
C ALA A 44 1.05 0.67 -13.70
N ASP A 45 0.34 1.80 -13.62
CA ASP A 45 -0.43 2.35 -14.74
C ASP A 45 0.44 3.10 -15.76
N ASN A 46 1.58 3.67 -15.35
CA ASN A 46 2.35 4.62 -16.16
C ASN A 46 3.79 4.20 -16.50
N VAL A 47 4.37 3.24 -15.79
CA VAL A 47 5.73 2.74 -16.02
C VAL A 47 5.70 1.38 -16.70
N GLU A 48 6.52 1.14 -17.72
CA GLU A 48 6.55 -0.15 -18.42
C GLU A 48 7.07 -1.31 -17.53
N PRO A 49 6.48 -2.52 -17.62
CA PRO A 49 5.22 -2.83 -18.30
C PRO A 49 4.04 -2.19 -17.55
N ARG A 50 3.15 -1.55 -18.32
CA ARG A 50 1.98 -0.80 -17.85
C ARG A 50 0.74 -1.69 -17.74
N THR A 51 -0.17 -1.34 -16.83
CA THR A 51 -1.48 -1.96 -16.71
C THR A 51 -2.25 -1.85 -18.05
N PRO A 52 -2.80 -2.98 -18.57
CA PRO A 52 -3.57 -2.98 -19.81
C PRO A 52 -4.85 -2.15 -19.73
N HIS A 53 -5.25 -1.58 -20.87
CA HIS A 53 -6.60 -1.07 -21.10
C HIS A 53 -7.41 -2.15 -21.84
N LYS A 54 -8.47 -2.70 -21.24
CA LYS A 54 -9.43 -3.55 -21.97
C LYS A 54 -10.76 -2.81 -22.15
N GLU A 55 -11.70 -3.45 -22.85
CA GLU A 55 -13.07 -3.03 -23.15
C GLU A 55 -13.89 -2.57 -21.92
N GLY A 56 -13.47 -2.96 -20.71
CA GLY A 56 -13.70 -2.20 -19.49
C GLY A 56 -12.33 -1.77 -18.94
N PHE A 57 -12.15 -0.50 -18.61
CA PHE A 57 -10.84 0.05 -18.24
C PHE A 57 -10.22 -0.67 -17.04
N LEU A 58 -9.41 -1.71 -17.24
CA LEU A 58 -8.68 -2.38 -16.16
C LEU A 58 -7.78 -1.38 -15.43
N ARG A 59 -6.99 -0.57 -16.14
CA ARG A 59 -6.28 0.57 -15.55
C ARG A 59 -7.18 1.49 -14.70
N GLY A 60 -8.43 1.70 -15.14
CA GLY A 60 -9.44 2.51 -14.46
C GLY A 60 -10.15 1.80 -13.31
N SER A 61 -10.06 0.47 -13.21
CA SER A 61 -10.63 -0.34 -12.14
C SER A 61 -9.67 -0.53 -10.98
N GLY A 62 -8.48 0.07 -11.04
CA GLY A 62 -7.49 -0.10 -9.99
C GLY A 62 -7.90 0.65 -8.73
N GLU A 63 -7.81 0.00 -7.58
CA GLU A 63 -8.20 0.56 -6.29
C GLU A 63 -7.09 0.38 -5.26
N VAL A 64 -7.04 1.31 -4.30
CA VAL A 64 -6.19 1.20 -3.11
C VAL A 64 -7.11 1.19 -1.91
N SER A 65 -7.10 0.09 -1.16
CA SER A 65 -7.98 -0.11 -0.03
C SER A 65 -7.71 0.92 1.08
N LYS A 66 -8.67 1.02 2.01
CA LYS A 66 -8.39 1.70 3.28
C LYS A 66 -7.41 0.84 4.06
N ALA A 67 -6.46 1.49 4.73
CA ALA A 67 -5.54 0.79 5.59
C ALA A 67 -6.29 0.07 6.72
N LYS A 68 -5.96 -1.20 6.91
CA LYS A 68 -6.47 -2.04 7.98
C LYS A 68 -5.41 -2.13 9.06
N ILE A 69 -5.68 -1.52 10.20
CA ILE A 69 -4.79 -1.56 11.37
C ILE A 69 -5.20 -2.74 12.24
N THR A 70 -4.28 -3.64 12.53
CA THR A 70 -4.42 -4.71 13.51
C THR A 70 -3.37 -4.54 14.62
N ALA A 71 -3.44 -5.36 15.66
CA ALA A 71 -2.43 -5.36 16.72
C ALA A 71 -1.03 -5.77 16.25
N ARG A 72 -0.89 -6.35 15.04
CA ARG A 72 0.37 -6.92 14.52
C ARG A 72 0.80 -6.37 13.17
N SER A 73 -0.12 -5.79 12.41
CA SER A 73 0.11 -5.36 11.03
C SER A 73 -0.69 -4.12 10.70
N ILE A 74 -0.20 -3.40 9.69
CA ILE A 74 -0.96 -2.39 8.97
C ILE A 74 -0.94 -2.86 7.52
N ASP A 75 -2.12 -3.14 6.98
CA ASP A 75 -2.27 -3.74 5.66
C ASP A 75 -3.00 -2.78 4.72
N VAL A 76 -2.48 -2.63 3.50
CA VAL A 76 -3.12 -1.91 2.39
C VAL A 76 -3.04 -2.79 1.16
N GLU A 77 -4.15 -2.89 0.43
CA GLU A 77 -4.25 -3.70 -0.78
C GLU A 77 -4.34 -2.78 -1.99
N VAL A 78 -3.55 -3.10 -3.02
CA VAL A 78 -3.64 -2.48 -4.35
C VAL A 78 -4.20 -3.53 -5.29
N THR A 79 -5.42 -3.30 -5.78
CA THR A 79 -6.16 -4.29 -6.56
C THR A 79 -6.62 -3.72 -7.89
N TYR A 80 -7.00 -4.61 -8.79
CA TYR A 80 -7.66 -4.33 -10.06
C TYR A 80 -8.82 -5.32 -10.20
N ASP A 81 -9.65 -5.17 -11.24
CA ASP A 81 -10.72 -6.13 -11.52
C ASP A 81 -10.14 -7.54 -11.68
N GLU A 82 -10.46 -8.42 -10.73
CA GLU A 82 -9.80 -9.72 -10.57
C GLU A 82 -9.92 -10.62 -11.81
N PRO A 83 -11.11 -10.79 -12.43
CA PRO A 83 -11.22 -11.55 -13.68
C PRO A 83 -10.29 -11.07 -14.79
N TYR A 84 -10.18 -9.75 -14.98
CA TYR A 84 -9.29 -9.19 -15.99
C TYR A 84 -7.83 -9.26 -15.58
N ALA A 85 -7.50 -8.94 -14.32
CA ALA A 85 -6.15 -8.99 -13.79
C ALA A 85 -5.57 -10.39 -13.94
N LYS A 86 -6.31 -11.44 -13.54
CA LYS A 86 -5.88 -12.83 -13.68
C LYS A 86 -5.58 -13.20 -15.12
N ARG A 87 -6.51 -12.90 -16.04
CA ARG A 87 -6.34 -13.17 -17.48
C ARG A 87 -5.04 -12.60 -18.04
N TRP A 88 -4.69 -11.38 -17.66
CA TRP A 88 -3.48 -10.72 -18.18
C TRP A 88 -2.23 -11.05 -17.37
N HIS A 89 -2.36 -11.35 -16.10
CA HIS A 89 -1.25 -11.76 -15.23
C HIS A 89 -0.74 -13.16 -15.60
N GLU A 90 -1.61 -14.04 -16.10
CA GLU A 90 -1.27 -15.41 -16.54
C GLU A 90 -0.96 -15.51 -18.05
N ALA A 91 -1.14 -14.42 -18.81
CA ALA A 91 -0.84 -14.43 -20.24
C ALA A 91 0.65 -14.66 -20.51
N GLU A 92 0.96 -15.63 -21.36
CA GLU A 92 2.34 -15.92 -21.76
C GLU A 92 2.97 -14.71 -22.50
N PRO A 93 4.22 -14.34 -22.20
CA PRO A 93 4.92 -13.28 -22.90
C PRO A 93 4.88 -13.48 -24.42
N GLY A 94 4.47 -12.44 -25.16
CA GLY A 94 4.44 -12.47 -26.64
C GLY A 94 3.18 -13.09 -27.26
N THR A 95 2.29 -13.71 -26.48
CA THR A 95 1.04 -14.29 -27.01
C THR A 95 -0.08 -13.26 -27.20
N VAL A 96 -0.02 -12.15 -26.46
CA VAL A 96 -1.00 -11.07 -26.53
C VAL A 96 -0.43 -9.92 -27.35
N LYS A 97 -1.16 -9.53 -28.40
CA LYS A 97 -0.93 -8.25 -29.10
C LYS A 97 -1.63 -7.15 -28.33
N TRP A 98 -0.87 -6.40 -27.55
CA TRP A 98 -1.39 -5.27 -26.78
C TRP A 98 -1.80 -4.12 -27.71
N SER A 99 -2.84 -3.39 -27.33
CA SER A 99 -3.33 -2.20 -28.05
C SER A 99 -2.39 -1.00 -27.94
N GLU A 100 -1.47 -1.01 -26.97
CA GLU A 100 -0.51 0.06 -26.69
C GLU A 100 0.89 -0.55 -26.46
N LEU A 101 1.93 0.16 -26.90
CA LEU A 101 3.32 -0.20 -26.58
C LEU A 101 3.56 -0.11 -25.07
N GLY A 102 4.50 -0.91 -24.53
CA GLY A 102 4.85 -0.83 -23.11
C GLY A 102 3.79 -1.35 -22.14
N VAL A 103 2.67 -1.89 -22.63
CA VAL A 103 1.68 -2.65 -21.84
C VAL A 103 2.10 -4.11 -21.80
N GLY A 104 1.89 -4.78 -20.66
CA GLY A 104 2.29 -6.18 -20.55
C GLY A 104 1.74 -6.90 -19.32
N PRO A 105 1.99 -8.22 -19.25
CA PRO A 105 1.65 -9.02 -18.08
C PRO A 105 2.54 -8.64 -16.88
N LYS A 106 2.17 -9.11 -15.69
CA LYS A 106 2.92 -8.90 -14.44
C LYS A 106 3.19 -7.42 -14.10
N TYR A 107 2.28 -6.52 -14.50
CA TYR A 107 2.46 -5.07 -14.36
C TYR A 107 2.65 -4.65 -12.90
N LEU A 108 1.91 -5.23 -11.96
CA LEU A 108 2.03 -4.96 -10.51
C LEU A 108 3.30 -5.56 -9.90
N GLU A 109 3.57 -6.84 -10.17
CA GLU A 109 4.69 -7.58 -9.59
C GLU A 109 6.02 -7.04 -10.10
N SER A 110 6.05 -6.55 -11.34
CA SER A 110 7.22 -5.85 -11.88
C SER A 110 7.59 -4.61 -11.07
N LYS A 111 6.62 -3.93 -10.44
CA LYS A 111 6.87 -2.77 -9.57
C LYS A 111 7.32 -3.20 -8.20
N ALA A 112 6.79 -4.29 -7.64
CA ALA A 112 7.32 -4.87 -6.40
C ALA A 112 8.82 -5.09 -6.53
N VAL A 113 9.25 -5.78 -7.59
CA VAL A 113 10.66 -6.12 -7.79
C VAL A 113 11.53 -4.89 -8.07
N ARG A 114 11.02 -3.92 -8.85
CA ARG A 114 11.81 -2.74 -9.28
C ARG A 114 11.85 -1.61 -8.26
N PHE A 115 10.77 -1.43 -7.50
CA PHE A 115 10.52 -0.22 -6.73
C PHE A 115 10.17 -0.50 -5.26
N MET A 116 10.38 -1.72 -4.74
CA MET A 116 10.16 -2.01 -3.31
C MET A 116 10.76 -0.92 -2.41
N LYS A 117 12.03 -0.55 -2.65
CA LYS A 117 12.77 0.47 -1.89
C LYS A 117 12.25 1.91 -2.06
N LYS A 118 11.46 2.17 -3.10
CA LYS A 118 10.82 3.48 -3.33
C LYS A 118 9.60 3.63 -2.42
N TYR A 119 8.87 2.53 -2.20
CA TYR A 119 7.60 2.52 -1.47
C TYR A 119 7.74 2.12 0.00
N MET A 120 8.83 1.42 0.36
CA MET A 120 9.13 0.88 1.70
C MET A 120 10.61 1.07 2.02
#